data_AF-A0A0A1UGB4-F1
#
_entry.id   AF-A0A0A1UGB4-F1
#
_cell.length_a   1.000
_cell.length_b   1.000
_cell.length_c   1.000
_cell.angle_alpha   90.00
_cell.angle_beta   90.00
_cell.angle_gamma   90.00
#
_symmetry.space_group_name_H-M   'P 1'
#
loop_
_entity.id
_entity.type
_entity.pdbx_description
1 polymer ?
#
loop_
_entity_poly.entity_id
_entity_poly.type
_entity_poly.pdbx_seq_one_letter_code
_entity_poly.pdbx_strand_id
1 'polypeptide(L)'
;MSSTPQIFCQFRKTKDVSKNTDCTLFLLFPTIEVRVKDKVKLVINTTESVLDRNGELVNVNVSENTQEHAFQINTEKEKVVFSFQDAEEFVTALIQIGLKMDFVGTYGYPLRLAILKSGWRYPIPIFRTIQYLKYNKAHLEVGIFRLSSEKEKIEKFHQILNDDKDSAKIDFEDVYVASNVLKDYFRSLDEPVIPFKFYNQFKKCGEIVNEKEKCVNEIKKVIFQLPIINQNCLWYLMEYLNIVVLNSKVNKMTPNNLARIFVQNILKPSKIDQLQYVSDLNYLTDAVEAMIVNFKNVFKDIKEEIDRK
;
A
#
# COMPACT_ATOMS: atom_id res chain seq x y z
N MET A 1 0.11 -4.34 34.40
CA MET A 1 0.22 -2.89 34.18
C MET A 1 0.56 -2.69 32.71
N SER A 2 -0.43 -2.39 31.87
CA SER A 2 -0.18 -2.15 30.44
C SER A 2 0.56 -0.83 30.30
N SER A 3 1.82 -0.87 29.87
CA SER A 3 2.56 0.34 29.49
C SER A 3 1.78 1.06 28.39
N THR A 4 1.38 2.30 28.63
CA THR A 4 0.80 3.17 27.59
C THR A 4 1.77 3.19 26.40
N PRO A 5 1.30 2.96 25.16
CA PRO A 5 2.18 3.01 24.00
C PRO A 5 2.83 4.39 23.90
N GLN A 6 4.15 4.39 23.76
CA GLN A 6 4.98 5.58 23.58
C GLN A 6 5.60 5.53 22.20
N ILE A 7 5.53 6.65 21.48
CA ILE A 7 6.16 6.80 20.17
C ILE A 7 7.17 7.94 20.27
N PHE A 8 8.40 7.68 19.84
CA PHE A 8 9.44 8.70 19.75
C PHE A 8 9.46 9.28 18.35
N CYS A 9 9.40 10.60 18.23
CA CYS A 9 9.43 11.27 16.93
C CYS A 9 9.84 12.73 17.08
N GLN A 10 9.99 13.42 15.96
CA GLN A 10 10.16 14.87 15.94
C GLN A 10 8.83 15.52 15.58
N PHE A 11 8.52 16.68 16.16
CA PHE A 11 7.35 17.45 15.79
C PHE A 11 7.66 18.93 15.48
N ARG A 12 6.79 19.54 14.69
CA ARG A 12 6.80 20.97 14.34
C ARG A 12 5.37 21.52 14.31
N LYS A 13 5.18 22.75 14.81
CA LYS A 13 3.90 23.48 14.76
C LYS A 13 3.90 24.49 13.63
N THR A 14 2.72 24.78 13.08
CA THR A 14 2.54 25.71 11.95
C THR A 14 3.02 27.13 12.23
N LYS A 15 2.95 27.56 13.50
CA LYS A 15 3.29 28.94 13.94
C LYS A 15 4.77 29.12 14.30
N ASP A 16 5.55 28.03 14.38
CA ASP A 16 6.97 28.07 14.73
C ASP A 16 7.83 27.68 13.53
N VAL A 17 8.62 28.63 13.01
CA VAL A 17 9.61 28.42 11.94
C VAL A 17 10.90 27.76 12.49
N SER A 18 10.94 27.46 13.80
CA SER A 18 12.13 26.91 14.48
C SER A 18 12.21 25.37 14.43
N LYS A 19 13.41 24.85 14.74
CA LYS A 19 13.90 23.48 14.50
C LYS A 19 12.95 22.37 14.97
N ASN A 20 13.00 21.23 14.26
CA ASN A 20 12.40 19.97 14.70
C ASN A 20 12.76 19.69 16.16
N THR A 21 11.74 19.45 16.99
CA THR A 21 11.94 19.16 18.42
C THR A 21 11.63 17.70 18.67
N ASP A 22 12.57 16.99 19.30
CA ASP A 22 12.35 15.61 19.72
C ASP A 22 11.24 15.57 20.78
N CYS A 23 10.29 14.65 20.59
CA CYS A 23 9.15 14.49 21.46
C CYS A 23 8.78 13.02 21.64
N THR A 24 8.00 12.76 22.68
CA THR A 24 7.36 11.47 22.92
C THR A 24 5.86 11.66 22.87
N LEU A 25 5.19 10.88 22.03
CA LEU A 25 3.74 10.80 21.96
C LEU A 25 3.27 9.75 22.96
N PHE A 26 2.39 10.15 23.87
CA PHE A 26 1.69 9.24 24.76
C PHE A 26 0.27 9.05 24.23
N LEU A 27 -0.04 7.83 23.80
CA LEU A 27 -1.34 7.49 23.21
C LEU A 27 -2.36 7.18 24.32
N LEU A 28 -2.90 8.23 24.94
CA LEU A 28 -3.88 8.19 26.02
C LEU A 28 -5.31 8.35 25.48
N PHE A 29 -5.69 7.53 24.49
CA PHE A 29 -6.93 7.72 23.73
C PHE A 29 -8.16 7.97 24.64
N PRO A 30 -9.00 8.99 24.34
CA PRO A 30 -9.07 9.73 23.07
C PRO A 30 -8.09 10.90 22.93
N THR A 31 -7.11 11.06 23.83
CA THR A 31 -6.10 12.13 23.73
C THR A 31 -4.72 11.59 23.37
N ILE A 32 -3.94 12.39 22.64
CA ILE A 32 -2.51 12.16 22.40
C ILE A 32 -1.76 13.31 23.07
N GLU A 33 -0.93 12.99 24.06
CA GLU A 33 -0.06 13.99 24.67
C GLU A 33 1.30 14.01 23.97
N VAL A 34 1.68 15.19 23.47
CA VAL A 34 3.02 15.44 22.95
C VAL A 34 3.88 15.99 24.10
N ARG A 35 4.86 15.21 24.55
CA ARG A 35 5.78 15.60 25.62
C ARG A 35 7.17 15.90 25.09
N VAL A 36 7.78 16.97 25.61
CA VAL A 36 9.17 17.35 25.33
C VAL A 36 9.90 17.47 26.67
N LYS A 37 10.94 16.65 26.89
CA LYS A 37 11.66 16.57 28.18
C LYS A 37 10.68 16.40 29.35
N ASP A 38 9.76 15.44 29.22
CA ASP A 38 8.69 15.10 30.18
C ASP A 38 7.63 16.18 30.48
N LYS A 39 7.69 17.33 29.80
CA LYS A 39 6.66 18.38 29.91
C LYS A 39 5.64 18.25 28.79
N VAL A 40 4.36 18.23 29.13
CA VAL A 40 3.26 18.25 28.16
C VAL A 40 3.28 19.58 27.42
N LYS A 41 3.45 19.53 26.10
CA LYS A 41 3.51 20.70 25.20
C LYS A 41 2.24 20.88 24.39
N LEU A 42 1.57 19.78 24.08
CA LEU A 42 0.33 19.76 23.32
C LEU A 42 -0.50 18.54 23.72
N VAL A 43 -1.81 18.70 23.73
CA VAL A 43 -2.78 17.61 23.86
C VAL A 43 -3.66 17.66 22.62
N ILE A 44 -3.67 16.57 21.86
CA ILE A 44 -4.46 16.42 20.63
C ILE A 44 -5.65 15.52 20.94
N ASN A 45 -6.86 15.98 20.63
CA ASN A 45 -8.05 15.17 20.73
C ASN A 45 -8.27 14.39 19.43
N THR A 46 -8.28 13.05 19.47
CA THR A 46 -8.35 12.23 18.26
C THR A 46 -9.72 12.20 17.60
N THR A 47 -10.78 12.63 18.30
CA THR A 47 -12.14 12.71 17.72
C THR A 47 -12.42 14.04 17.02
N GLU A 48 -11.59 15.06 17.27
CA GLU A 48 -11.76 16.42 16.73
C GLU A 48 -10.61 16.81 15.78
N SER A 49 -9.69 15.87 15.51
CA SER A 49 -8.52 16.09 14.69
C SER A 49 -8.50 15.13 13.51
N VAL A 50 -7.91 15.58 12.42
CA VAL A 50 -7.82 14.82 11.17
C VAL A 50 -6.35 14.59 10.83
N LEU A 51 -5.98 13.33 10.65
CA LEU A 51 -4.67 12.92 10.16
C LEU A 51 -4.61 13.11 8.63
N ASP A 52 -3.54 13.75 8.16
CA ASP A 52 -3.32 14.07 6.75
C ASP A 52 -1.86 13.81 6.40
N ARG A 53 -1.63 12.94 5.42
CA ARG A 53 -0.29 12.66 4.90
C ARG A 53 -0.03 13.28 3.53
N ASN A 54 -1.05 13.35 2.68
CA ASN A 54 -0.90 13.66 1.26
C ASN A 54 -1.15 15.15 0.93
N GLY A 55 -1.58 15.95 1.90
CA GLY A 55 -1.61 17.40 1.76
C GLY A 55 -0.22 18.01 1.64
N GLU A 56 -0.14 19.27 1.19
CA GLU A 56 1.09 20.06 1.31
C GLU A 56 1.46 20.16 2.80
N LEU A 57 2.42 19.34 3.25
CA LEU A 57 2.92 19.38 4.62
C LEU A 57 3.43 20.80 4.89
N VAL A 58 2.80 21.49 5.83
CA VAL A 58 3.04 22.92 5.99
C VAL A 58 4.47 23.20 6.42
N ASN A 59 5.17 24.09 5.70
CA ASN A 59 6.49 24.63 6.04
C ASN A 59 7.60 23.57 6.27
N VAL A 60 7.64 22.53 5.44
CA VAL A 60 8.70 21.51 5.50
C VAL A 60 9.91 21.94 4.63
N ASN A 61 10.73 22.87 5.14
CA ASN A 61 12.13 23.04 4.68
C ASN A 61 12.98 21.87 5.22
N VAL A 62 12.71 20.66 4.74
CA VAL A 62 13.40 19.46 5.22
C VAL A 62 13.86 18.67 4.00
N SER A 63 15.06 18.08 4.07
CA SER A 63 15.61 17.20 3.04
C SER A 63 14.56 16.19 2.55
N GLU A 64 14.53 15.91 1.24
CA GLU A 64 13.55 15.01 0.58
C GLU A 64 13.31 13.70 1.35
N ASN A 65 14.36 13.11 1.95
CA ASN A 65 14.28 11.86 2.72
C ASN A 65 13.39 11.90 3.97
N THR A 66 13.16 13.10 4.53
CA THR A 66 12.42 13.33 5.79
C THR A 66 10.95 13.66 5.54
N GLN A 67 10.60 14.02 4.31
CA GLN A 67 9.21 14.16 3.87
C GLN A 67 8.52 12.80 3.72
N GLU A 68 9.27 11.75 3.33
CA GLU A 68 8.70 10.42 3.11
C GLU A 68 8.13 9.77 4.38
N HIS A 69 8.74 10.02 5.54
CA HIS A 69 8.34 9.47 6.84
C HIS A 69 7.74 10.55 7.76
N ALA A 70 6.85 11.38 7.21
CA ALA A 70 6.15 12.41 7.95
C ALA A 70 4.65 12.38 7.70
N PHE A 71 3.87 12.80 8.70
CA PHE A 71 2.44 13.04 8.58
C PHE A 71 2.04 14.30 9.37
N GLN A 72 0.91 14.89 9.02
CA GLN A 72 0.34 16.05 9.67
C GLN A 72 -0.93 15.65 10.44
N ILE A 73 -1.14 16.26 11.61
CA ILE A 73 -2.42 16.22 12.32
C ILE A 73 -2.99 17.63 12.30
N ASN A 74 -4.16 17.75 11.68
CA ASN A 74 -4.94 18.97 11.59
C ASN A 74 -5.90 19.03 12.78
N THR A 75 -5.68 19.96 13.69
CA THR A 75 -6.62 20.29 14.78
C THR A 75 -7.37 21.59 14.44
N GLU A 76 -8.45 21.92 15.15
CA GLU A 76 -9.13 23.22 14.98
C GLU A 76 -8.22 24.43 15.17
N LYS A 77 -7.18 24.31 16.01
CA LYS A 77 -6.33 25.44 16.45
C LYS A 77 -5.02 25.55 15.69
N GLU A 78 -4.43 24.41 15.32
CA GLU A 78 -3.11 24.33 14.69
C GLU A 78 -2.92 23.04 13.89
N LYS A 79 -2.02 23.10 12.91
CA LYS A 79 -1.52 21.94 12.17
C LYS A 79 -0.16 21.53 12.72
N VAL A 80 0.01 20.25 13.03
CA VAL A 80 1.23 19.71 13.64
C VAL A 80 1.80 18.63 12.76
N VAL A 81 3.06 18.80 12.35
CA VAL A 81 3.77 17.81 11.53
C VAL A 81 4.62 16.94 12.45
N PHE A 82 4.53 15.63 12.27
CA PHE A 82 5.36 14.62 12.93
C PHE A 82 6.25 13.95 11.91
N SER A 83 7.54 13.83 12.20
CA SER A 83 8.53 13.22 11.31
C SER A 83 9.37 12.17 12.04
N PHE A 84 9.74 11.13 11.32
CA PHE A 84 10.41 9.94 11.84
C PHE A 84 11.71 9.69 11.09
N GLN A 85 12.71 9.15 11.81
CA GLN A 85 13.98 8.76 11.19
C GLN A 85 13.88 7.34 10.60
N ASP A 86 13.16 6.46 11.28
CA ASP A 86 12.96 5.07 10.90
C ASP A 86 11.59 4.83 10.24
N ALA A 87 11.57 4.00 9.21
CA ALA A 87 10.36 3.70 8.43
C ALA A 87 9.40 2.75 9.17
N GLU A 88 9.92 1.80 9.95
CA GLU A 88 9.08 0.87 10.73
C GLU A 88 8.40 1.58 11.89
N GLU A 89 9.12 2.49 12.56
CA GLU A 89 8.57 3.38 13.59
C GLU A 89 7.46 4.27 13.01
N PHE A 90 7.70 4.87 11.84
CA PHE A 90 6.70 5.68 11.13
C PHE A 90 5.43 4.88 10.82
N VAL A 91 5.55 3.70 10.20
CA VAL A 91 4.41 2.85 9.85
C VAL A 91 3.66 2.40 11.11
N THR A 92 4.38 2.05 12.18
CA THR A 92 3.79 1.66 13.47
C THR A 92 3.00 2.81 14.08
N ALA A 93 3.59 4.00 14.13
CA ALA A 93 2.94 5.20 14.65
C ALA A 93 1.68 5.56 13.86
N LEU A 94 1.79 5.54 12.53
CA LEU A 94 0.70 5.84 11.61
C LEU A 94 -0.47 4.87 11.80
N ILE A 95 -0.21 3.57 11.93
CA ILE A 95 -1.25 2.56 12.21
C ILE A 95 -1.89 2.81 13.58
N GLN A 96 -1.10 3.05 14.63
CA GLN A 96 -1.62 3.24 15.98
C GLN A 96 -2.53 4.47 16.08
N ILE A 97 -2.14 5.58 15.46
CA ILE A 97 -2.91 6.83 15.46
C ILE A 97 -4.11 6.73 14.50
N GLY A 98 -3.89 6.27 13.27
CA GLY A 98 -4.94 6.19 12.23
C GLY A 98 -6.05 5.18 12.55
N LEU A 99 -5.85 4.22 13.45
CA LEU A 99 -6.91 3.34 13.95
C LEU A 99 -7.89 4.04 14.92
N LYS A 100 -7.56 5.24 15.40
CA LYS A 100 -8.26 5.95 16.47
C LYS A 100 -8.58 7.41 16.13
N MET A 101 -8.30 7.82 14.90
CA MET A 101 -8.44 9.18 14.40
C MET A 101 -8.97 9.15 12.97
N ASP A 102 -9.78 10.12 12.59
CA ASP A 102 -10.18 10.30 11.20
C ASP A 102 -8.98 10.75 10.35
N PHE A 103 -8.90 10.29 9.12
CA PHE A 103 -7.81 10.65 8.21
C PHE A 103 -8.31 10.87 6.80
N VAL A 104 -7.61 11.71 6.02
CA VAL A 104 -7.99 12.04 4.64
C VAL A 104 -7.12 11.26 3.66
N GLY A 105 -7.76 10.66 2.66
CA GLY A 105 -7.06 10.03 1.56
C GLY A 105 -6.94 8.51 1.65
N THR A 106 -6.57 7.93 0.52
CA THR A 106 -6.44 6.47 0.35
C THR A 106 -5.03 6.04 -0.06
N TYR A 107 -4.24 6.96 -0.63
CA TYR A 107 -2.84 6.77 -1.00
C TYR A 107 -1.93 7.10 0.16
N GLY A 108 -0.68 6.61 0.15
CA GLY A 108 0.25 6.91 1.23
C GLY A 108 -0.27 6.46 2.59
N TYR A 109 -0.98 5.35 2.69
CA TYR A 109 -1.28 4.77 4.00
C TYR A 109 -0.94 3.28 3.98
N PRO A 110 -0.48 2.72 5.11
CA PRO A 110 -0.38 1.28 5.27
C PRO A 110 -1.69 0.62 4.91
N LEU A 111 -1.61 -0.54 4.25
CA LEU A 111 -2.77 -1.26 3.70
C LEU A 111 -3.90 -1.45 4.73
N ARG A 112 -3.53 -1.62 6.00
CA ARG A 112 -4.45 -1.75 7.14
C ARG A 112 -5.37 -0.53 7.31
N LEU A 113 -4.82 0.68 7.19
CA LEU A 113 -5.62 1.91 7.29
C LEU A 113 -6.48 2.10 6.04
N ALA A 114 -5.92 1.87 4.85
CA ALA A 114 -6.69 2.01 3.60
C ALA A 114 -7.94 1.11 3.55
N ILE A 115 -7.86 -0.10 4.14
CA ILE A 115 -9.00 -1.03 4.31
C ILE A 115 -9.99 -0.55 5.37
N LEU A 116 -9.49 -0.03 6.50
CA LEU A 116 -10.35 0.54 7.52
C LEU A 116 -11.20 1.68 6.95
N LYS A 117 -10.58 2.56 6.16
CA LYS A 117 -11.24 3.68 5.48
C LYS A 117 -12.31 3.22 4.50
N SER A 118 -12.02 2.17 3.72
CA SER A 118 -12.97 1.68 2.73
C SER A 118 -14.17 0.97 3.36
N GLY A 119 -14.09 0.56 4.62
CA GLY A 119 -15.12 -0.26 5.28
C GLY A 119 -15.34 -1.62 4.60
N TRP A 120 -14.42 -2.05 3.73
CA TRP A 120 -14.55 -3.23 2.90
C TRP A 120 -13.26 -4.05 2.86
N ARG A 121 -13.29 -5.25 2.27
CA ARG A 121 -12.15 -6.18 2.21
C ARG A 121 -10.93 -5.64 1.44
N TYR A 122 -11.13 -4.64 0.60
CA TYR A 122 -10.11 -4.06 -0.28
C TYR A 122 -10.12 -2.54 -0.21
N PRO A 123 -8.97 -1.87 -0.36
CA PRO A 123 -8.93 -0.42 -0.59
C PRO A 123 -9.74 0.00 -1.82
N ILE A 124 -10.31 1.20 -1.79
CA ILE A 124 -11.12 1.77 -2.88
C ILE A 124 -10.35 1.78 -4.21
N PRO A 125 -9.06 2.23 -4.27
CA PRO A 125 -8.31 2.22 -5.53
C PRO A 125 -8.19 0.84 -6.16
N ILE A 126 -7.97 -0.21 -5.36
CA ILE A 126 -7.88 -1.60 -5.83
C ILE A 126 -9.27 -2.08 -6.30
N PHE A 127 -10.30 -1.84 -5.48
CA PHE A 127 -11.65 -2.33 -5.77
C PHE A 127 -12.22 -1.72 -7.04
N ARG A 128 -12.21 -0.38 -7.14
CA ARG A 128 -12.84 0.38 -8.23
C ARG A 128 -12.12 0.19 -9.56
N THR A 129 -10.80 0.18 -9.58
CA THR A 129 -10.03 -0.06 -10.82
C THR A 129 -10.29 -1.46 -11.37
N ILE A 130 -10.19 -2.52 -10.54
CA ILE A 130 -10.45 -3.89 -11.01
C ILE A 130 -11.93 -4.07 -11.40
N GLN A 131 -12.86 -3.45 -10.68
CA GLN A 131 -14.28 -3.45 -11.06
C GLN A 131 -14.48 -2.83 -12.45
N TYR A 132 -13.88 -1.67 -12.71
CA TYR A 132 -13.93 -1.00 -14.01
C TYR A 132 -13.30 -1.83 -15.13
N LEU A 133 -12.13 -2.40 -14.88
CA LEU A 133 -11.42 -3.25 -15.84
C LEU A 133 -12.22 -4.52 -16.21
N LYS A 134 -12.87 -5.15 -15.21
CA LYS A 134 -13.77 -6.30 -15.44
C LYS A 134 -14.99 -5.89 -16.27
N TYR A 135 -15.65 -4.78 -15.91
CA TYR A 135 -16.86 -4.30 -16.59
C TYR A 135 -16.60 -3.96 -18.07
N ASN A 136 -15.50 -3.25 -18.34
CA ASN A 136 -15.12 -2.84 -19.70
C ASN A 136 -14.35 -3.90 -20.49
N LYS A 137 -14.31 -5.15 -20.01
CA LYS A 137 -13.64 -6.28 -20.68
C LYS A 137 -12.17 -5.98 -21.05
N ALA A 138 -11.46 -5.24 -20.20
CA ALA A 138 -10.08 -4.84 -20.45
C ALA A 138 -9.11 -6.03 -20.62
N HIS A 139 -9.49 -7.23 -20.19
CA HIS A 139 -8.77 -8.48 -20.46
C HIS A 139 -8.71 -8.85 -21.96
N LEU A 140 -9.48 -8.20 -22.84
CA LEU A 140 -9.40 -8.39 -24.30
C LEU A 140 -8.55 -7.33 -24.99
N GLU A 141 -8.18 -6.25 -24.29
CA GLU A 141 -7.48 -5.10 -24.86
C GLU A 141 -5.98 -5.36 -25.01
N VAL A 142 -5.42 -5.06 -26.18
CA VAL A 142 -4.04 -5.40 -26.53
C VAL A 142 -3.06 -4.59 -25.69
N GLY A 143 -2.16 -5.28 -24.99
CA GLY A 143 -1.14 -4.63 -24.18
C GLY A 143 -1.65 -4.06 -22.86
N ILE A 144 -2.81 -4.49 -22.37
CA ILE A 144 -3.31 -4.11 -21.04
C ILE A 144 -2.23 -4.30 -19.95
N PHE A 145 -2.09 -3.33 -19.03
CA PHE A 145 -0.98 -3.20 -18.07
C PHE A 145 0.40 -2.87 -18.63
N ARG A 146 0.69 -3.14 -19.91
CA ARG A 146 1.98 -2.78 -20.54
C ARG A 146 1.99 -1.35 -21.06
N LEU A 147 0.91 -0.93 -21.72
CA LEU A 147 0.79 0.40 -22.28
C LEU A 147 0.66 1.45 -21.17
N SER A 148 1.20 2.63 -21.42
CA SER A 148 1.14 3.77 -20.51
C SER A 148 0.13 4.78 -21.02
N SER A 149 -0.75 5.24 -20.13
CA SER A 149 -1.64 6.37 -20.39
C SER A 149 -0.99 7.72 -20.09
N GLU A 150 -1.68 8.79 -20.48
CA GLU A 150 -1.31 10.17 -20.16
C GLU A 150 -1.21 10.38 -18.65
N LYS A 151 -0.08 10.94 -18.19
CA LYS A 151 0.18 11.19 -16.76
C LYS A 151 -0.88 12.07 -16.12
N GLU A 152 -1.39 13.07 -16.84
CA GLU A 152 -2.43 13.97 -16.35
C GLU A 152 -3.73 13.24 -16.01
N LYS A 153 -4.14 12.26 -16.83
CA LYS A 153 -5.32 11.42 -16.55
C LYS A 153 -5.09 10.53 -15.33
N ILE A 154 -3.90 9.94 -15.21
CA ILE A 154 -3.53 9.12 -14.04
C ILE A 154 -3.61 9.96 -12.76
N GLU A 155 -3.02 11.17 -12.78
CA GLU A 155 -3.03 12.09 -11.64
C GLU A 155 -4.43 12.57 -11.28
N LYS A 156 -5.27 12.87 -12.29
CA LYS A 156 -6.69 13.18 -12.08
C LYS A 156 -7.40 12.07 -11.30
N PHE A 157 -7.23 10.82 -11.70
CA PHE A 157 -7.88 9.70 -10.99
C PHE A 157 -7.23 9.38 -9.65
N HIS A 158 -5.94 9.62 -9.49
CA HIS A 158 -5.28 9.58 -8.19
C HIS A 158 -5.96 10.56 -7.22
N GLN A 159 -6.19 11.81 -7.64
CA GLN A 159 -6.91 12.82 -6.85
C GLN A 159 -8.35 12.42 -6.54
N ILE A 160 -9.10 11.92 -7.54
CA ILE A 160 -10.49 11.46 -7.35
C ILE A 160 -10.56 10.31 -6.33
N LEU A 161 -9.63 9.35 -6.40
CA LEU A 161 -9.59 8.22 -5.48
C LEU A 161 -9.05 8.58 -4.09
N ASN A 162 -8.26 9.65 -4.01
CA ASN A 162 -7.78 10.21 -2.76
C ASN A 162 -8.81 11.15 -2.12
N ASP A 163 -9.77 11.66 -2.88
CA ASP A 163 -10.90 12.41 -2.34
C ASP A 163 -11.87 11.41 -1.71
N ASP A 164 -12.14 11.56 -0.40
CA ASP A 164 -12.81 10.58 0.49
C ASP A 164 -14.27 10.22 0.12
N LYS A 165 -14.73 10.60 -1.07
CA LYS A 165 -16.07 10.32 -1.60
C LYS A 165 -15.99 9.09 -2.48
N ASP A 166 -16.33 7.92 -1.92
CA ASP A 166 -16.61 6.74 -2.73
C ASP A 166 -17.87 6.99 -3.58
N SER A 167 -17.67 7.55 -4.77
CA SER A 167 -18.73 7.62 -5.76
C SER A 167 -19.04 6.19 -6.22
N ALA A 168 -20.32 5.80 -6.20
CA ALA A 168 -20.75 4.41 -6.39
C ALA A 168 -20.21 3.76 -7.68
N LYS A 169 -19.78 4.56 -8.67
CA LYS A 169 -19.03 4.14 -9.86
C LYS A 169 -18.05 5.24 -10.27
N ILE A 170 -16.78 4.88 -10.48
CA ILE A 170 -15.76 5.72 -11.10
C ILE A 170 -15.61 5.26 -12.54
N ASP A 171 -15.84 6.16 -13.49
CA ASP A 171 -15.51 5.95 -14.90
C ASP A 171 -14.09 6.47 -15.14
N PHE A 172 -13.16 5.56 -15.41
CA PHE A 172 -11.75 5.87 -15.65
C PHE A 172 -11.48 6.41 -17.06
N GLU A 173 -12.52 6.59 -17.88
CA GLU A 173 -12.49 7.00 -19.30
C GLU A 173 -11.83 5.99 -20.25
N ASP A 174 -10.78 5.32 -19.80
CA ASP A 174 -9.99 4.35 -20.56
C ASP A 174 -9.49 3.23 -19.62
N VAL A 175 -9.50 1.99 -20.12
CA VAL A 175 -8.98 0.83 -19.42
C VAL A 175 -7.47 0.94 -19.16
N TYR A 176 -6.71 1.62 -20.03
CA TYR A 176 -5.28 1.81 -19.84
C TYR A 176 -5.02 2.71 -18.63
N VAL A 177 -5.83 3.77 -18.46
CA VAL A 177 -5.77 4.68 -17.31
C VAL A 177 -6.06 3.90 -16.03
N ALA A 178 -7.16 3.13 -15.99
CA ALA A 178 -7.48 2.28 -14.84
C ALA A 178 -6.34 1.28 -14.52
N SER A 179 -5.71 0.71 -15.55
CA SER A 179 -4.60 -0.24 -15.40
C SER A 179 -3.34 0.41 -14.82
N ASN A 180 -3.05 1.66 -15.22
CA ASN A 180 -1.94 2.44 -14.68
C ASN A 180 -2.21 2.83 -13.23
N VAL A 181 -3.39 3.38 -12.93
CA VAL A 181 -3.81 3.75 -11.57
C VAL A 181 -3.72 2.57 -10.60
N LEU A 182 -4.13 1.37 -11.02
CA LEU A 182 -4.00 0.15 -10.20
C LEU A 182 -2.52 -0.18 -9.88
N LYS A 183 -1.64 -0.15 -10.88
CA LYS A 183 -0.20 -0.40 -10.69
C LYS A 183 0.41 0.66 -9.76
N ASP A 184 0.06 1.92 -9.99
CA ASP A 184 0.59 3.05 -9.23
C ASP A 184 0.14 2.99 -7.77
N TYR A 185 -1.10 2.57 -7.50
CA TYR A 185 -1.57 2.34 -6.12
C TYR A 185 -0.70 1.31 -5.39
N PHE A 186 -0.55 0.10 -5.95
CA PHE A 186 0.28 -0.94 -5.34
C PHE A 186 1.73 -0.50 -5.12
N ARG A 187 2.30 0.23 -6.09
CA ARG A 187 3.66 0.77 -6.01
C ARG A 187 3.80 1.85 -4.93
N SER A 188 2.76 2.65 -4.71
CA SER A 188 2.73 3.77 -3.76
C SER A 188 2.57 3.34 -2.29
N LEU A 189 2.22 2.07 -2.01
CA LEU A 189 2.12 1.57 -0.64
C LEU A 189 3.47 1.69 0.07
N ASP A 190 3.49 2.14 1.33
CA ASP A 190 4.72 2.24 2.14
C ASP A 190 5.46 0.90 2.21
N GLU A 191 4.70 -0.13 2.59
CA GLU A 191 5.10 -1.52 2.57
C GLU A 191 4.42 -2.22 1.39
N PRO A 192 5.16 -2.97 0.56
CA PRO A 192 4.57 -3.71 -0.56
C PRO A 192 3.50 -4.68 -0.08
N VAL A 193 2.55 -5.00 -0.97
CA VAL A 193 1.48 -5.96 -0.63
C VAL A 193 2.04 -7.35 -0.26
N ILE A 194 3.22 -7.73 -0.75
CA ILE A 194 4.04 -8.79 -0.13
C ILE A 194 5.07 -8.11 0.79
N PRO A 195 4.87 -8.11 2.12
CA PRO A 195 5.72 -7.41 3.09
C PRO A 195 7.21 -7.73 2.97
N PHE A 196 8.06 -6.78 3.35
CA PHE A 196 9.53 -6.89 3.22
C PHE A 196 10.08 -8.17 3.86
N LYS A 197 9.53 -8.57 5.01
CA LYS A 197 9.94 -9.80 5.73
C LYS A 197 9.77 -11.09 4.92
N PHE A 198 8.89 -11.10 3.92
CA PHE A 198 8.66 -12.26 3.05
C PHE A 198 9.44 -12.21 1.74
N TYR A 199 10.16 -11.12 1.46
CA TYR A 199 10.92 -10.93 0.23
C TYR A 199 11.86 -12.11 -0.07
N ASN A 200 12.70 -12.48 0.91
CA ASN A 200 13.66 -13.58 0.77
C ASN A 200 12.98 -14.95 0.62
N GLN A 201 11.83 -15.15 1.26
CA GLN A 201 11.08 -16.40 1.10
C GLN A 201 10.47 -16.49 -0.30
N PHE A 202 9.94 -15.37 -0.80
CA PHE A 202 9.37 -15.31 -2.14
C PHE A 202 10.43 -15.47 -3.23
N LYS A 203 11.62 -14.89 -3.04
CA LYS A 203 12.79 -15.14 -3.90
C LYS A 203 13.13 -16.62 -3.99
N LYS A 204 13.22 -17.32 -2.85
CA LYS A 204 13.52 -18.77 -2.81
C LYS A 204 12.51 -19.59 -3.62
N CYS A 205 11.24 -19.19 -3.64
CA CYS A 205 10.25 -19.84 -4.51
C CYS A 205 10.64 -19.77 -5.99
N GLY A 206 11.20 -18.64 -6.43
CA GLY A 206 11.70 -18.45 -7.79
C GLY A 206 12.94 -19.28 -8.10
N GLU A 207 13.86 -19.41 -7.14
CA GLU A 207 15.06 -20.26 -7.28
C GLU A 207 14.70 -21.74 -7.56
N ILE A 208 13.57 -22.21 -7.01
CA ILE A 208 13.07 -23.57 -7.19
C ILE A 208 11.95 -23.70 -8.24
N VAL A 209 11.77 -22.72 -9.13
CA VAL A 209 10.66 -22.70 -10.11
C VAL A 209 10.63 -23.94 -11.01
N ASN A 210 11.80 -24.55 -11.26
CA ASN A 210 11.92 -25.80 -12.02
C ASN A 210 11.28 -27.01 -11.31
N GLU A 211 11.22 -26.99 -9.98
CA GLU A 211 10.53 -27.99 -9.15
C GLU A 211 9.04 -27.60 -8.99
N LYS A 212 8.27 -27.64 -10.09
CA LYS A 212 6.92 -27.05 -10.19
C LYS A 212 6.01 -27.25 -8.96
N GLU A 213 5.82 -28.49 -8.50
CA GLU A 213 4.92 -28.79 -7.38
C GLU A 213 5.44 -28.19 -6.06
N LYS A 214 6.75 -28.33 -5.79
CA LYS A 214 7.40 -27.78 -4.61
C LYS A 214 7.37 -26.25 -4.62
N CYS A 215 7.66 -25.62 -5.77
CA CYS A 215 7.55 -24.18 -5.95
C CYS A 215 6.15 -23.68 -5.60
N VAL A 216 5.10 -24.30 -6.17
CA VAL A 216 3.70 -23.92 -5.89
C VAL A 216 3.35 -24.10 -4.43
N ASN A 217 3.79 -25.19 -3.80
CA ASN A 217 3.56 -25.45 -2.38
C ASN A 217 4.27 -24.43 -1.47
N GLU A 218 5.50 -24.01 -1.80
CA GLU A 218 6.20 -22.97 -1.06
C GLU A 218 5.55 -21.60 -1.25
N ILE A 219 5.15 -21.23 -2.47
CA ILE A 219 4.36 -20.00 -2.71
C ILE A 219 3.09 -20.02 -1.85
N LYS A 220 2.34 -21.14 -1.86
CA LYS A 220 1.12 -21.28 -1.05
C LYS A 220 1.39 -21.06 0.44
N LYS A 221 2.47 -21.62 0.98
CA LYS A 221 2.87 -21.42 2.39
C LYS A 221 3.18 -19.95 2.68
N VAL A 222 3.95 -19.28 1.81
CA VAL A 222 4.29 -17.87 1.98
C VAL A 222 3.03 -17.01 1.98
N ILE A 223 2.13 -17.23 1.01
CA ILE A 223 0.87 -16.48 0.91
C ILE A 223 0.01 -16.70 2.16
N PHE A 224 -0.10 -17.93 2.67
CA PHE A 224 -0.88 -18.22 3.89
C PHE A 224 -0.32 -17.55 5.16
N GLN A 225 0.99 -17.26 5.19
CA GLN A 225 1.63 -16.55 6.31
C GLN A 225 1.46 -15.02 6.24
N LEU A 226 1.03 -14.47 5.11
CA LEU A 226 0.82 -13.03 4.98
C LEU A 226 -0.32 -12.57 5.92
N PRO A 227 -0.36 -11.29 6.33
CA PRO A 227 -1.54 -10.76 6.99
C PRO A 227 -2.79 -10.93 6.11
N ILE A 228 -3.94 -11.25 6.71
CA ILE A 228 -5.21 -11.52 6.01
C ILE A 228 -5.56 -10.40 5.01
N ILE A 229 -5.30 -9.15 5.38
CA ILE A 229 -5.53 -7.99 4.49
C ILE A 229 -4.66 -8.03 3.21
N ASN A 230 -3.40 -8.45 3.33
CA ASN A 230 -2.48 -8.61 2.21
C ASN A 230 -2.89 -9.80 1.34
N GLN A 231 -3.28 -10.91 1.97
CA GLN A 231 -3.80 -12.10 1.28
C GLN A 231 -5.00 -11.76 0.40
N ASN A 232 -5.98 -11.03 0.96
CA ASN A 232 -7.18 -10.61 0.25
C ASN A 232 -6.84 -9.71 -0.96
N CYS A 233 -5.98 -8.69 -0.76
CA CYS A 233 -5.59 -7.80 -1.84
C CYS A 233 -4.82 -8.51 -2.95
N LEU A 234 -3.91 -9.41 -2.60
CA LEU A 234 -3.19 -10.25 -3.55
C LEU A 234 -4.14 -11.19 -4.30
N TRP A 235 -5.07 -11.83 -3.60
CA TRP A 235 -6.06 -12.70 -4.22
C TRP A 235 -6.85 -11.98 -5.31
N TYR A 236 -7.37 -10.80 -4.99
CA TYR A 236 -8.21 -10.04 -5.90
C TYR A 236 -7.43 -9.54 -7.14
N LEU A 237 -6.18 -9.12 -6.94
CA LEU A 237 -5.27 -8.80 -8.04
C LEU A 237 -4.97 -10.05 -8.91
N MET A 238 -4.54 -11.15 -8.28
CA MET A 238 -4.14 -12.37 -8.99
C MET A 238 -5.30 -13.04 -9.74
N GLU A 239 -6.52 -12.95 -9.20
CA GLU A 239 -7.72 -13.38 -9.91
C GLU A 239 -7.87 -12.62 -11.24
N TYR A 240 -7.75 -11.30 -11.20
CA TYR A 240 -7.87 -10.48 -12.41
C TYR A 240 -6.73 -10.72 -13.39
N LEU A 241 -5.48 -10.85 -12.91
CA LEU A 241 -4.34 -11.19 -13.77
C LEU A 241 -4.50 -12.58 -14.41
N ASN A 242 -5.06 -13.55 -13.70
CA ASN A 242 -5.37 -14.87 -14.26
C ASN A 242 -6.37 -14.76 -15.43
N ILE A 243 -7.41 -13.93 -15.30
CA ILE A 243 -8.36 -13.65 -16.39
C ILE A 243 -7.64 -13.04 -17.61
N VAL A 244 -6.72 -12.10 -17.40
CA VAL A 244 -5.94 -11.49 -18.49
C VAL A 244 -5.06 -12.54 -19.18
N VAL A 245 -4.37 -13.39 -18.42
CA VAL A 245 -3.53 -14.47 -18.97
C VAL A 245 -4.34 -15.47 -19.81
N LEU A 246 -5.55 -15.83 -19.37
CA LEU A 246 -6.43 -16.73 -20.12
C LEU A 246 -6.79 -16.19 -21.51
N ASN A 247 -6.72 -14.86 -21.69
CA ASN A 247 -7.00 -14.16 -22.94
C ASN A 247 -5.73 -13.68 -23.67
N SER A 248 -4.55 -14.17 -23.26
CA SER A 248 -3.23 -13.80 -23.81
C SER A 248 -3.10 -13.91 -25.33
N LYS A 249 -3.85 -14.82 -25.97
CA LYS A 249 -3.88 -14.94 -27.44
C LYS A 249 -4.41 -13.68 -28.12
N VAL A 250 -5.33 -12.97 -27.48
CA VAL A 250 -5.94 -11.72 -27.95
C VAL A 250 -5.13 -10.52 -27.46
N ASN A 251 -5.03 -10.34 -26.15
CA ASN A 251 -4.43 -9.16 -25.54
C ASN A 251 -2.88 -9.11 -25.62
N LYS A 252 -2.23 -10.22 -26.02
CA LYS A 252 -0.76 -10.36 -26.15
C LYS A 252 0.05 -10.27 -24.84
N MET A 253 -0.63 -10.36 -23.69
CA MET A 253 -0.02 -10.34 -22.36
C MET A 253 0.15 -11.76 -21.82
N THR A 254 1.35 -12.32 -21.98
CA THR A 254 1.73 -13.61 -21.40
C THR A 254 1.90 -13.54 -19.88
N PRO A 255 1.88 -14.67 -19.16
CA PRO A 255 2.18 -14.71 -17.73
C PRO A 255 3.49 -14.00 -17.38
N ASN A 256 4.57 -14.31 -18.09
CA ASN A 256 5.87 -13.65 -17.92
C ASN A 256 5.81 -12.13 -18.12
N ASN A 257 5.09 -11.65 -19.16
CA ASN A 257 4.95 -10.21 -19.40
C ASN A 257 4.27 -9.51 -18.23
N LEU A 258 3.20 -10.10 -17.68
CA LEU A 258 2.51 -9.55 -16.52
C LEU A 258 3.35 -9.64 -15.24
N ALA A 259 4.06 -10.75 -15.03
CA ALA A 259 4.94 -10.92 -13.89
C ALA A 259 6.04 -9.85 -13.85
N ARG A 260 6.69 -9.57 -14.98
CA ARG A 260 7.69 -8.50 -15.09
C ARG A 260 7.14 -7.10 -14.78
N ILE A 261 5.88 -6.85 -15.14
CA ILE A 261 5.23 -5.56 -14.85
C ILE A 261 4.89 -5.45 -13.36
N PHE A 262 4.33 -6.52 -12.78
CA PHE A 262 3.79 -6.49 -11.42
C PHE A 262 4.80 -6.77 -10.33
N VAL A 263 5.92 -7.43 -10.61
CA VAL A 263 6.94 -7.75 -9.60
C VAL A 263 7.35 -6.51 -8.81
N GLN A 264 7.63 -5.40 -9.48
CA GLN A 264 8.01 -4.11 -8.86
C GLN A 264 6.86 -3.37 -8.15
N ASN A 265 5.61 -3.75 -8.41
CA ASN A 265 4.45 -3.14 -7.77
C ASN A 265 4.03 -3.90 -6.51
N ILE A 266 4.26 -5.23 -6.47
CA ILE A 266 3.83 -6.08 -5.35
C ILE A 266 4.97 -6.51 -4.43
N LEU A 267 6.22 -6.39 -4.90
CA LEU A 267 7.46 -6.64 -4.17
C LEU A 267 8.41 -5.48 -4.43
N LYS A 268 9.06 -4.98 -3.39
CA LYS A 268 10.17 -4.05 -3.51
C LYS A 268 11.22 -4.39 -2.45
N PRO A 269 12.52 -4.21 -2.75
CA PRO A 269 13.57 -4.44 -1.78
C PRO A 269 13.41 -3.40 -0.66
N SER A 270 13.95 -3.69 0.53
CA SER A 270 14.17 -2.64 1.50
C SER A 270 15.14 -1.61 0.90
N LYS A 271 15.10 -0.34 1.34
CA LYS A 271 15.98 0.73 0.80
C LYS A 271 17.48 0.37 0.86
N ILE A 272 17.87 -0.57 1.72
CA ILE A 272 19.25 -0.99 1.98
C ILE A 272 19.82 -1.87 0.84
N ASP A 273 18.96 -2.52 0.04
CA ASP A 273 19.37 -3.64 -0.85
C ASP A 273 19.15 -3.40 -2.35
N GLN A 274 19.19 -2.15 -2.83
CA GLN A 274 18.86 -1.82 -4.23
C GLN A 274 19.74 -2.52 -5.28
N LEU A 275 21.02 -2.78 -4.99
CA LEU A 275 21.90 -3.54 -5.89
C LEU A 275 21.54 -5.03 -5.96
N GLN A 276 21.11 -5.61 -4.83
CA GLN A 276 20.69 -7.00 -4.74
C GLN A 276 19.35 -7.24 -5.45
N TYR A 277 18.50 -6.22 -5.54
CA TYR A 277 17.23 -6.33 -6.25
C TYR A 277 17.38 -6.68 -7.73
N VAL A 278 18.41 -6.15 -8.39
CA VAL A 278 18.65 -6.40 -9.82
C VAL A 278 19.01 -7.87 -10.07
N SER A 279 19.82 -8.47 -9.21
CA SER A 279 20.18 -9.89 -9.31
C SER A 279 19.02 -10.81 -8.93
N ASP A 280 18.15 -10.37 -8.02
CA ASP A 280 17.00 -11.15 -7.55
C ASP A 280 15.79 -11.06 -8.49
N LEU A 281 15.74 -10.07 -9.37
CA LEU A 281 14.57 -9.74 -10.19
C LEU A 281 14.06 -10.91 -11.04
N ASN A 282 14.97 -11.72 -11.59
CA ASN A 282 14.59 -12.89 -12.38
C ASN A 282 13.85 -13.92 -11.52
N TYR A 283 14.40 -14.28 -10.36
CA TYR A 283 13.75 -15.22 -9.44
C TYR A 283 12.41 -14.68 -8.93
N LEU A 284 12.34 -13.40 -8.58
CA LEU A 284 11.08 -12.78 -8.17
C LEU A 284 10.04 -12.80 -9.29
N THR A 285 10.46 -12.52 -10.53
CA THR A 285 9.58 -12.58 -11.71
C THR A 285 9.07 -14.00 -11.92
N ASP A 286 9.94 -15.01 -11.82
CA ASP A 286 9.58 -16.41 -11.98
C ASP A 286 8.58 -16.87 -10.90
N ALA A 287 8.76 -16.43 -9.65
CA ALA A 287 7.83 -16.68 -8.56
C ALA A 287 6.46 -16.02 -8.79
N VAL A 288 6.43 -14.76 -9.25
CA VAL A 288 5.18 -14.06 -9.60
C VAL A 288 4.49 -14.74 -10.79
N GLU A 289 5.23 -15.15 -11.81
CA GLU A 289 4.68 -15.89 -12.94
C GLU A 289 4.06 -17.22 -12.50
N ALA A 290 4.77 -18.00 -11.69
CA ALA A 290 4.27 -19.25 -11.13
C ALA A 290 3.00 -19.03 -10.30
N MET A 291 2.94 -17.94 -9.52
CA MET A 291 1.76 -17.55 -8.75
C MET A 291 0.55 -17.21 -9.64
N ILE A 292 0.74 -16.48 -10.74
CA ILE A 292 -0.34 -16.13 -11.70
C ILE A 292 -0.86 -17.39 -12.42
N VAL A 293 0.05 -18.23 -12.91
CA VAL A 293 -0.30 -19.46 -13.66
C VAL A 293 -1.04 -20.45 -12.76
N ASN A 294 -0.60 -20.60 -11.51
CA ASN A 294 -1.16 -21.56 -10.55
C ASN A 294 -2.18 -20.92 -9.59
N PHE A 295 -2.78 -19.79 -9.97
CA PHE A 295 -3.72 -19.02 -9.14
C PHE A 295 -4.74 -19.89 -8.40
N LYS A 296 -5.42 -20.80 -9.12
CA LYS A 296 -6.46 -21.67 -8.54
C LYS A 296 -5.94 -22.57 -7.42
N ASN A 297 -4.69 -23.03 -7.49
CA ASN A 297 -4.10 -23.91 -6.49
C ASN A 297 -3.54 -23.10 -5.31
N VAL A 298 -2.79 -22.03 -5.61
CA VAL A 298 -2.17 -21.15 -4.59
C VAL A 298 -3.23 -20.51 -3.68
N PHE A 299 -4.34 -20.07 -4.26
CA PHE A 299 -5.34 -19.27 -3.54
C PHE A 299 -6.65 -20.01 -3.21
N LYS A 300 -6.70 -21.35 -3.38
CA LYS A 300 -7.91 -22.14 -3.13
C LYS A 300 -8.51 -21.86 -1.75
N ASP A 301 -7.67 -21.98 -0.72
CA ASP A 301 -8.10 -21.89 0.68
C ASP A 301 -8.52 -20.45 1.05
N ILE A 302 -7.85 -19.45 0.47
CA ILE A 302 -8.16 -18.03 0.67
C ILE A 302 -9.53 -17.68 0.08
N LYS A 303 -9.85 -18.22 -1.10
CA LYS A 303 -11.18 -18.03 -1.69
C LYS A 303 -12.27 -18.59 -0.78
N GLU A 304 -12.06 -19.80 -0.24
CA GLU A 304 -13.02 -20.42 0.68
C GLU A 304 -13.20 -19.60 1.96
N GLU A 305 -12.15 -18.95 2.47
CA GLU A 305 -12.27 -18.04 3.61
C GLU A 305 -12.98 -16.72 3.27
N ILE A 306 -12.73 -16.16 2.08
CA ILE A 306 -13.40 -14.95 1.58
C ILE A 306 -14.90 -15.20 1.42
N ASP A 307 -15.29 -16.34 0.86
CA ASP A 307 -16.69 -16.70 0.59
C ASP A 307 -17.49 -17.01 1.89
N ARG A 308 -16.82 -17.29 3.01
CA ARG A 308 -17.46 -17.60 4.31
C ARG A 308 -17.79 -16.38 5.18
N LYS A 309 -17.14 -15.24 4.93
CA LYS A 309 -17.31 -14.00 5.69
C LYS A 309 -18.12 -13.01 4.89
#